data_AF-A0A960STQ8-F1
#
_entry.id   AF-A0A960STQ8-F1
#
_cell.length_a   1.000
_cell.length_b   1.000
_cell.length_c   1.000
_cell.angle_alpha   90.00
_cell.angle_beta   90.00
_cell.angle_gamma   90.00
#
_symmetry.space_group_name_H-M   'P 1'
#
loop_
_entity.id
_entity.type
_entity.pdbx_description
1 polymer ?
#
loop_
_entity_poly.entity_id
_entity_poly.type
_entity_poly.pdbx_seq_one_letter_code
_entity_poly.pdbx_strand_id
1 'polypeptide(L)' 'DRAIRAGEKFGDADLLGMPIRLTMSKRTVEAGNVEFKLRTEPKPDLLPVEDAIARIKTICGV' A
#
# COMPACT_ATOMS: atom_id res chain seq x y z
N ASP A 1 12.02 -8.77 -0.16
CA ASP A 1 12.13 -7.97 -1.39
C ASP A 1 12.51 -8.88 -2.56
N ARG A 2 11.96 -8.67 -3.75
CA ARG A 2 12.29 -9.43 -4.96
C ARG A 2 12.83 -8.44 -6.00
N ALA A 3 13.90 -8.80 -6.72
CA ALA A 3 14.49 -7.99 -7.79
C ALA A 3 13.64 -8.01 -9.09
N ILE A 4 12.32 -7.89 -8.96
CA ILE A 4 11.35 -7.84 -10.05
C ILE A 4 10.67 -6.47 -10.07
N ARG A 5 10.06 -6.11 -11.20
CA ARG A 5 9.41 -4.80 -11.38
C ARG A 5 8.23 -4.66 -10.41
N ALA A 6 7.97 -3.42 -9.97
CA ALA A 6 6.86 -3.12 -9.06
C ALA A 6 5.51 -3.58 -9.64
N GLY A 7 5.30 -3.44 -10.95
CA GLY A 7 4.10 -3.92 -11.64
C GLY A 7 3.84 -5.42 -11.50
N GLU A 8 4.89 -6.25 -11.56
CA GLU A 8 4.76 -7.70 -11.33
C GLU A 8 4.40 -8.01 -9.87
N LYS A 9 4.97 -7.27 -8.91
CA LYS A 9 4.59 -7.39 -7.50
C LYS A 9 3.12 -7.00 -7.26
N PHE A 10 2.63 -5.99 -7.97
CA PHE A 10 1.24 -5.56 -7.89
C PHE A 10 0.29 -6.61 -8.45
N GLY A 11 0.64 -7.23 -9.58
CA GLY A 11 -0.11 -8.34 -10.16
C GLY A 11 -0.23 -9.52 -9.19
N ASP A 12 0.87 -9.91 -8.56
CA ASP A 12 0.87 -10.99 -7.56
C ASP A 12 0.01 -10.65 -6.34
N ALA A 13 0.11 -9.42 -5.81
CA ALA A 13 -0.70 -8.99 -4.67
C ALA A 13 -2.20 -8.96 -4.99
N ASP A 14 -2.56 -8.50 -6.20
CA ASP A 14 -3.94 -8.45 -6.68
C ASP A 14 -4.48 -9.88 -6.92
N LEU A 15 -3.65 -10.80 -7.44
CA LEU A 15 -3.98 -12.21 -7.64
C LEU A 15 -4.17 -12.96 -6.31
N LEU A 16 -3.32 -12.71 -5.32
CA LEU A 16 -3.38 -13.35 -4.01
C LEU A 16 -4.51 -12.83 -3.10
N GLY A 17 -5.27 -11.83 -3.54
CA GLY A 17 -6.41 -11.36 -2.75
C GLY A 17 -6.05 -10.35 -1.67
N MET A 18 -4.86 -9.73 -1.72
CA MET A 18 -4.40 -8.84 -0.64
C MET A 18 -5.39 -7.69 -0.42
N PRO A 19 -5.91 -7.51 0.81
CA PRO A 19 -6.94 -6.50 1.07
C PRO A 19 -6.38 -5.07 1.03
N ILE A 20 -5.11 -4.91 1.42
CA ILE A 20 -4.40 -3.65 1.52
C ILE A 20 -3.08 -3.75 0.76
N ARG A 21 -2.75 -2.72 -0.03
CA ARG A 21 -1.47 -2.59 -0.72
C ARG A 21 -0.82 -1.26 -0.36
N LEU A 22 0.40 -1.34 0.19
CA LEU A 22 1.24 -0.18 0.50
C LEU A 22 2.36 -0.07 -0.53
N THR A 23 2.53 1.10 -1.12
CA THR A 23 3.64 1.39 -2.03
C THR A 23 4.49 2.51 -1.47
N MET A 24 5.79 2.24 -1.32
CA MET A 24 6.77 3.19 -0.79
C MET A 24 7.81 3.46 -1.88
N SER A 25 7.97 4.73 -2.24
CA SER A 25 9.04 5.21 -3.11
C SER A 25 9.95 6.15 -2.31
N LYS A 26 11.17 6.40 -2.79
CA LYS A 26 12.09 7.34 -2.12
C LYS A 26 11.42 8.70 -1.87
N ARG A 27 10.72 9.23 -2.88
CA ARG A 27 10.00 10.50 -2.81
C ARG A 27 8.88 10.52 -1.76
N THR A 28 8.08 9.45 -1.68
CA THR A 28 6.96 9.40 -0.73
C THR A 28 7.49 9.26 0.69
N VAL A 29 8.52 8.44 0.90
CA VAL A 29 9.17 8.24 2.20
C VAL A 29 9.84 9.52 2.71
N GLU A 30 10.55 10.25 1.85
CA GLU A 30 11.15 11.55 2.18
C GLU A 30 10.09 12.59 2.60
N ALA A 31 8.88 12.50 2.05
CA ALA A 31 7.74 13.33 2.42
C ALA A 31 6.93 12.80 3.63
N GLY A 32 7.36 11.70 4.26
CA GLY A 32 6.64 11.06 5.37
C GLY A 32 5.32 10.38 4.98
N ASN A 33 5.12 10.12 3.69
CA ASN A 33 3.87 9.60 3.12
C ASN A 33 4.05 8.18 2.53
N VAL A 34 2.93 7.48 2.40
CA VAL A 34 2.81 6.19 1.74
C VAL A 34 1.62 6.19 0.80
N GLU A 35 1.76 5.52 -0.34
CA GLU A 35 0.62 5.25 -1.22
C GLU A 35 -0.13 4.02 -0.67
N PHE A 36 -1.33 4.26 -0.18
CA PHE A 36 -2.23 3.25 0.37
C PHE A 36 -3.31 2.94 -0.65
N LYS A 37 -3.49 1.66 -1.00
CA LYS A 37 -4.55 1.23 -1.90
C LYS A 37 -5.34 0.09 -1.29
N LEU A 38 -6.66 0.24 -1.21
CA LEU A 38 -7.55 -0.88 -0.91
C LEU A 38 -7.84 -1.69 -2.16
N ARG A 39 -8.05 -2.99 -1.98
CA ARG A 39 -8.48 -3.88 -3.07
C ARG A 39 -9.77 -3.40 -3.73
N THR A 40 -10.68 -2.84 -2.94
CA THR A 40 -11.98 -2.33 -3.39
C THR A 40 -11.88 -0.98 -4.10
N GLU A 41 -10.74 -0.29 -4.00
CA GLU A 41 -10.56 1.06 -4.53
C GLU A 41 -9.74 1.06 -5.83
N PRO A 42 -10.16 1.85 -6.84
CA PRO A 42 -9.47 1.89 -8.12
C PRO A 42 -8.14 2.65 -8.05
N LYS A 43 -8.00 3.61 -7.14
CA LYS A 43 -6.84 4.50 -7.03
C LYS A 43 -6.19 4.40 -5.65
N PRO A 44 -4.85 4.55 -5.57
CA PRO A 44 -4.17 4.72 -4.30
C PRO A 44 -4.39 6.14 -3.75
N ASP A 45 -4.51 6.24 -2.43
CA ASP A 45 -4.47 7.48 -1.68
C ASP A 45 -3.05 7.71 -1.15
N LEU A 46 -2.57 8.95 -1.22
CA LEU A 46 -1.31 9.34 -0.57
C LEU A 46 -1.63 9.88 0.82
N LEU A 47 -1.12 9.22 1.85
CA LEU A 47 -1.37 9.62 3.23
C LEU A 47 -0.14 9.44 4.12
N PRO A 48 -0.05 10.17 5.24
CA PRO A 48 1.02 10.00 6.22
C PRO A 48 1.13 8.56 6.71
N VAL A 49 2.34 8.13 7.04
CA VAL A 49 2.58 6.76 7.54
C VAL A 49 1.73 6.47 8.79
N GLU A 50 1.52 7.46 9.64
CA GLU A 50 0.74 7.35 10.87
C GLU A 50 -0.74 7.04 10.58
N ASP A 51 -1.34 7.76 9.62
CA ASP A 51 -2.71 7.54 9.18
C ASP A 51 -2.88 6.18 8.51
N ALA A 52 -1.85 5.70 7.80
CA ALA A 52 -1.85 4.38 7.18
C ALA A 52 -1.93 3.29 8.23
N ILE A 53 -1.14 3.40 9.30
CA ILE A 53 -1.14 2.46 10.41
C ILE A 53 -2.51 2.45 11.10
N ALA A 54 -3.11 3.62 11.33
CA ALA A 54 -4.44 3.73 11.92
C ALA A 54 -5.50 3.02 11.06
N ARG A 55 -5.49 3.25 9.74
CA ARG A 55 -6.41 2.59 8.80
C ARG A 55 -6.22 1.07 8.76
N ILE A 56 -4.97 0.60 8.77
CA ILE A 56 -4.68 -0.84 8.77
C ILE A 56 -5.28 -1.51 10.02
N LYS A 57 -5.14 -0.89 11.20
CA LYS A 57 -5.75 -1.39 12.43
C LYS A 57 -7.27 -1.49 12.33
N THR A 58 -7.92 -0.46 11.81
CA THR A 58 -9.38 -0.46 11.59
C THR A 58 -9.83 -1.57 10.65
N ILE A 59 -9.10 -1.79 9.55
CA ILE A 59 -9.48 -2.78 8.53
C ILE A 59 -9.18 -4.22 8.97
N CYS A 60 -8.02 -4.45 9.60
CA CYS A 60 -7.61 -5.76 10.08
C CYS A 60 -8.22 -6.14 11.44
N GLY A 61 -8.93 -5.21 12.10
CA GLY A 61 -9.60 -5.44 13.37
C GLY A 61 -8.66 -5.68 14.55
N VAL A 62 -7.45 -5.08 14.51
CA VAL A 62 -6.39 -5.24 15.54
C VAL A 62 -6.22 -3.95 16.34
#